data_AF-A0A2Z6RPU0-F1
#
_entry.id   AF-A0A2Z6RPU0-F1
#
_cell.length_a   1.000
_cell.length_b   1.000
_cell.length_c   1.000
_cell.angle_alpha   90.00
_cell.angle_beta   90.00
_cell.angle_gamma   90.00
#
_symmetry.space_group_name_H-M   'P 1'
#
loop_
_entity.id
_entity.type
_entity.pdbx_description
1 polymer ?
#
loop_
_entity_poly.entity_id
_entity_poly.type
_entity_poly.pdbx_seq_one_letter_code
_entity_poly.pdbx_strand_id
1 'polypeptide(L)'
;MVPTFNLNGPLEKDLRKWLKNALECCNMLSTDNNTSNAYLFNKAKTHLIDWHNTSLWIKCNNNNTICSDLNNKTTGFKIKSFNHTLPTSDLQQKNYPNLYPPGPINCTACNNLVINNEHIGFCPTHHTTLNNSLQKIKETFILKLTEISDAPGAMDIKAWVERSHIFSLVTNDDHPVYLILHQCVPSALTSLVKMFIKNTKERLSMIIFFMELFFKDITRPFWKLHSSLMHAWEKARNIMKKKKIKYRRKNKTSNSANIADNPASQLRTLRRMIQQTDNSSSRHTPGFNAIKT
;
A
#
# COMPACT_ATOMS: atom_id res chain seq x y z
N MET A 1 7.83 -35.95 3.62
CA MET A 1 6.89 -35.32 2.68
C MET A 1 6.58 -33.94 3.23
N VAL A 2 7.10 -32.87 2.60
CA VAL A 2 6.87 -31.49 3.05
C VAL A 2 5.50 -31.06 2.54
N PRO A 3 4.57 -30.58 3.37
CA PRO A 3 3.28 -30.11 2.89
C PRO A 3 3.49 -28.87 2.03
N THR A 4 3.16 -28.97 0.74
CA THR A 4 3.13 -27.84 -0.18
C THR A 4 1.69 -27.37 -0.34
N PHE A 5 1.41 -26.10 -0.06
CA PHE A 5 0.25 -25.44 -0.66
C PHE A 5 0.56 -25.24 -2.15
N ASN A 6 -0.35 -25.66 -3.03
CA ASN A 6 -0.17 -25.78 -4.49
C ASN A 6 0.29 -24.51 -5.25
N LEU A 7 0.61 -23.40 -4.56
CA LEU A 7 1.11 -22.14 -5.13
C LEU A 7 2.28 -21.49 -4.37
N ASN A 8 2.70 -21.99 -3.21
CA ASN A 8 3.45 -21.19 -2.22
C ASN A 8 4.85 -21.71 -1.83
N GLY A 9 5.47 -22.59 -2.62
CA GLY A 9 6.82 -23.08 -2.33
C GLY A 9 6.94 -23.83 -0.99
N PRO A 10 8.16 -24.28 -0.62
CA PRO A 10 8.36 -25.01 0.62
C PRO A 10 8.23 -24.09 1.84
N LEU A 11 7.36 -24.48 2.78
CA LEU A 11 7.19 -23.82 4.08
C LEU A 11 8.46 -24.02 4.92
N GLU A 12 9.34 -23.02 4.92
CA GLU A 12 10.65 -23.12 5.59
C GLU A 12 10.57 -22.95 7.12
N LYS A 13 9.40 -22.59 7.70
CA LYS A 13 9.25 -22.38 9.16
C LYS A 13 7.89 -22.79 9.72
N ASP A 14 7.94 -23.15 11.01
CA ASP A 14 6.84 -23.61 11.86
C ASP A 14 5.59 -22.72 11.75
N LEU A 15 4.52 -23.25 11.16
CA LEU A 15 3.23 -22.58 10.94
C LEU A 15 2.70 -21.89 12.20
N ARG A 16 2.96 -22.46 13.39
CA ARG A 16 2.49 -21.93 14.68
C ARG A 16 3.20 -20.64 15.13
N LYS A 17 4.44 -20.39 14.68
CA LYS A 17 5.14 -19.10 14.87
C LYS A 17 4.71 -18.07 13.82
N TRP A 18 4.34 -18.54 12.62
CA TRP A 18 3.83 -17.72 11.52
C TRP A 18 2.38 -17.26 11.78
N LEU A 19 1.55 -18.07 12.45
CA LEU A 19 0.15 -17.79 12.76
C LEU A 19 -0.11 -16.79 13.90
N LYS A 20 0.92 -16.22 14.56
CA LYS A 20 0.72 -15.40 15.77
C LYS A 20 -0.02 -14.08 15.53
N ASN A 21 -0.10 -13.60 14.29
CA ASN A 21 -0.97 -12.49 13.93
C ASN A 21 -2.07 -13.01 13.01
N ALA A 22 -3.21 -13.40 13.59
CA ALA A 22 -4.42 -13.73 12.82
C ALA A 22 -4.81 -12.61 11.83
N LEU A 23 -4.45 -11.36 12.14
CA LEU A 23 -4.61 -10.21 11.25
C LEU A 23 -3.67 -10.26 10.02
N GLU A 24 -2.45 -10.78 10.16
CA GLU A 24 -1.51 -10.97 9.04
C GLU A 24 -1.93 -12.15 8.14
N CYS A 25 -2.45 -13.23 8.72
CA CYS A 25 -3.08 -14.32 7.96
C CYS A 25 -4.37 -13.85 7.27
N CYS A 26 -5.23 -13.08 7.93
CA CYS A 26 -6.42 -12.49 7.30
C CYS A 26 -6.05 -11.47 6.22
N ASN A 27 -4.99 -10.69 6.40
CA ASN A 27 -4.48 -9.79 5.37
C ASN A 27 -3.92 -10.59 4.17
N MET A 28 -3.14 -11.65 4.40
CA MET A 28 -2.68 -12.53 3.31
C MET A 28 -3.85 -13.22 2.59
N LEU A 29 -4.76 -13.87 3.31
CA LEU A 29 -5.92 -14.57 2.72
C LEU A 29 -6.90 -13.60 2.03
N SER A 30 -7.04 -12.37 2.51
CA SER A 30 -7.82 -11.34 1.83
C SER A 30 -7.08 -10.73 0.64
N THR A 31 -5.75 -10.71 0.64
CA THR A 31 -4.95 -10.32 -0.53
C THR A 31 -4.84 -11.43 -1.58
N ASP A 32 -4.87 -12.70 -1.19
CA ASP A 32 -4.86 -13.87 -2.08
C ASP A 32 -6.19 -13.99 -2.85
N ASN A 33 -7.30 -13.56 -2.23
CA ASN A 33 -8.60 -13.45 -2.89
C ASN A 33 -8.82 -12.10 -3.60
N ASN A 34 -7.88 -11.15 -3.50
CA ASN A 34 -7.98 -9.85 -4.15
C ASN A 34 -7.14 -9.84 -5.43
N THR A 35 -7.81 -10.05 -6.57
CA THR A 35 -7.17 -10.06 -7.90
C THR A 35 -6.39 -8.78 -8.21
N SER A 36 -6.63 -7.66 -7.52
CA SER A 36 -5.89 -6.41 -7.75
C SER A 36 -4.39 -6.51 -7.44
N ASN A 37 -4.00 -7.37 -6.49
CA ASN A 37 -2.60 -7.53 -6.07
C ASN A 37 -1.88 -8.67 -6.78
N ALA A 38 -2.56 -9.42 -7.65
CA ALA A 38 -2.00 -10.60 -8.31
C ALA A 38 -0.70 -10.27 -9.04
N TYR A 39 -0.64 -9.12 -9.71
CA TYR A 39 0.55 -8.66 -10.41
C TYR A 39 1.72 -8.35 -9.46
N LEU A 40 1.47 -7.62 -8.37
CA LEU A 40 2.50 -7.32 -7.36
C LEU A 40 3.05 -8.60 -6.72
N PHE A 41 2.18 -9.55 -6.39
CA PHE A 41 2.63 -10.83 -5.84
C PHE A 41 3.32 -11.72 -6.86
N ASN A 42 2.99 -11.60 -8.14
CA ASN A 42 3.77 -12.24 -9.18
C ASN A 42 5.20 -11.66 -9.24
N LYS A 43 5.35 -10.35 -9.13
CA LYS A 43 6.68 -9.69 -9.01
C LYS A 43 7.39 -10.07 -7.71
N ALA A 44 6.66 -10.34 -6.63
CA ALA A 44 7.23 -10.80 -5.37
C ALA A 44 7.87 -12.21 -5.47
N LYS A 45 7.54 -12.99 -6.50
CA LYS A 45 8.17 -14.28 -6.79
C LYS A 45 9.57 -14.13 -7.39
N THR A 46 9.80 -13.09 -8.18
CA THR A 46 11.12 -12.80 -8.79
C THR A 46 11.98 -11.94 -7.87
N HIS A 47 11.36 -10.98 -7.18
CA HIS A 47 12.02 -10.07 -6.25
C HIS A 47 11.42 -10.26 -4.85
N LEU A 48 12.19 -10.82 -3.91
CA LEU A 48 11.67 -11.11 -2.57
C LEU A 48 11.35 -9.83 -1.79
N ILE A 49 10.22 -9.84 -1.07
CA ILE A 49 9.79 -8.75 -0.19
C ILE A 49 10.20 -9.05 1.26
N ASP A 50 10.77 -8.06 1.94
CA ASP A 50 10.95 -8.08 3.39
C ASP A 50 9.65 -7.59 4.05
N TRP A 51 8.76 -8.53 4.38
CA TRP A 51 7.45 -8.23 4.95
C TRP A 51 7.53 -7.51 6.30
N HIS A 52 8.55 -7.82 7.11
CA HIS A 52 8.74 -7.18 8.39
C HIS A 52 9.02 -5.67 8.22
N ASN A 53 10.04 -5.34 7.42
CA ASN A 53 10.40 -3.94 7.16
C ASN A 53 9.33 -3.21 6.33
N THR A 54 8.62 -3.91 5.45
CA THR A 54 7.45 -3.37 4.73
C THR A 54 6.35 -2.95 5.70
N SER A 55 6.02 -3.80 6.68
CA SER A 55 5.00 -3.47 7.68
C SER A 55 5.38 -2.25 8.51
N LEU A 56 6.66 -2.11 8.87
CA LEU A 56 7.19 -0.96 9.60
C LEU A 56 7.16 0.30 8.75
N TRP A 57 7.55 0.23 7.48
CA TRP A 57 7.49 1.34 6.54
C TRP A 57 6.06 1.88 6.33
N ILE A 58 5.09 0.99 6.13
CA ILE A 58 3.68 1.37 5.94
C ILE A 58 3.14 2.07 7.18
N LYS A 59 3.54 1.63 8.38
CA LYS A 59 3.16 2.23 9.67
C LYS A 59 3.97 3.49 10.02
N CYS A 60 5.11 3.71 9.38
CA CYS A 60 5.98 4.83 9.67
C CYS A 60 5.31 6.15 9.29
N ASN A 61 5.19 7.04 10.29
CA ASN A 61 4.67 8.39 10.12
C ASN A 61 5.81 9.30 9.67
N ASN A 62 5.66 9.94 8.50
CA ASN A 62 6.73 10.76 7.91
C ASN A 62 7.08 12.03 8.74
N ASN A 63 6.32 12.38 9.78
CA ASN A 63 6.45 13.67 10.49
C ASN A 63 6.57 13.56 12.02
N ASN A 64 6.74 12.37 12.62
CA ASN A 64 6.75 12.18 14.09
C ASN A 64 5.56 12.82 14.85
N THR A 65 4.45 13.13 14.15
CA THR A 65 3.24 13.70 14.75
C THR A 65 2.27 12.59 15.10
N ILE A 66 1.65 12.70 16.28
CA ILE A 66 0.78 11.66 16.86
C ILE A 66 -0.49 11.45 16.00
N CYS A 67 -1.01 12.52 15.41
CA CYS A 67 -2.14 12.47 14.48
C CYS A 67 -2.20 13.78 13.68
N SER A 68 -1.97 13.73 12.38
CA SER A 68 -2.22 14.87 11.49
C SER A 68 -2.94 14.40 10.22
N ASP A 69 -3.81 15.24 9.66
CA ASP A 69 -4.52 14.94 8.41
C ASP A 69 -3.58 14.61 7.25
N LEU A 70 -2.38 15.21 7.27
CA LEU A 70 -1.34 14.93 6.30
C LEU A 70 -0.78 13.51 6.46
N ASN A 71 -0.57 13.07 7.69
CA ASN A 71 -0.14 11.71 7.99
C ASN A 71 -1.19 10.68 7.53
N ASN A 72 -2.48 10.96 7.78
CA ASN A 72 -3.59 10.12 7.31
C ASN A 72 -3.64 10.00 5.78
N LYS A 73 -3.34 11.07 5.05
CA LYS A 73 -3.29 11.06 3.58
C LYS A 73 -2.10 10.26 3.06
N THR A 74 -0.92 10.43 3.65
CA THR A 74 0.30 9.70 3.27
C THR A 74 0.14 8.21 3.55
N THR A 75 -0.25 7.83 4.76
CA THR A 75 -0.50 6.42 5.12
C THR A 75 -1.61 5.82 4.28
N GLY A 76 -2.69 6.56 4.04
CA GLY A 76 -3.77 6.15 3.14
C GLY A 76 -3.30 5.95 1.70
N PHE A 77 -2.38 6.78 1.21
CA PHE A 77 -1.73 6.56 -0.09
C PHE A 77 -0.86 5.30 -0.05
N LYS A 78 -0.01 5.13 0.98
CA LYS A 78 0.87 3.97 1.10
C LYS A 78 0.08 2.66 1.01
N ILE A 79 -0.98 2.56 1.81
CA ILE A 79 -1.89 1.40 1.84
C ILE A 79 -2.57 1.18 0.48
N LYS A 80 -3.03 2.24 -0.19
CA LYS A 80 -3.69 2.10 -1.49
C LYS A 80 -2.73 1.69 -2.60
N SER A 81 -1.52 2.25 -2.58
CA SER A 81 -0.46 1.92 -3.53
C SER A 81 -0.01 0.46 -3.36
N PHE A 82 0.17 0.01 -2.13
CA PHE A 82 0.45 -1.39 -1.80
C PHE A 82 -0.66 -2.35 -2.26
N ASN A 83 -1.93 -1.97 -2.07
CA ASN A 83 -3.07 -2.80 -2.44
C ASN A 83 -3.56 -2.62 -3.89
N HIS A 84 -2.81 -1.91 -4.74
CA HIS A 84 -3.24 -1.63 -6.12
C HIS A 84 -4.67 -1.05 -6.20
N THR A 85 -5.02 -0.18 -5.25
CA THR A 85 -6.34 0.47 -5.13
C THR A 85 -6.26 1.99 -5.30
N LEU A 86 -5.16 2.51 -5.85
CA LEU A 86 -5.11 3.91 -6.27
C LEU A 86 -6.16 4.13 -7.35
N PRO A 87 -6.83 5.30 -7.40
CA PRO A 87 -7.96 5.57 -8.28
C PRO A 87 -7.58 5.70 -9.77
N THR A 88 -7.09 4.63 -10.38
CA THR A 88 -6.77 4.47 -11.80
C THR A 88 -8.02 4.30 -12.66
N SER A 89 -7.88 4.40 -13.98
CA SER A 89 -9.04 4.43 -14.88
C SER A 89 -9.89 3.16 -14.84
N ASP A 90 -9.25 2.00 -14.78
CA ASP A 90 -9.89 0.69 -14.67
C ASP A 90 -10.75 0.61 -13.40
N LEU A 91 -10.23 1.08 -12.27
CA LEU A 91 -10.98 1.15 -11.02
C LEU A 91 -12.07 2.21 -11.05
N GLN A 92 -11.84 3.35 -11.71
CA GLN A 92 -12.89 4.36 -11.88
C GLN A 92 -14.03 3.84 -12.76
N GLN A 93 -13.72 3.15 -13.87
CA GLN A 93 -14.71 2.52 -14.75
C GLN A 93 -15.52 1.47 -14.01
N LYS A 94 -14.86 0.60 -13.26
CA LYS A 94 -15.54 -0.40 -12.40
C LYS A 94 -16.49 0.25 -11.39
N ASN A 95 -16.07 1.37 -10.77
CA ASN A 95 -16.85 2.05 -9.75
C ASN A 95 -17.97 2.94 -10.31
N TYR A 96 -17.83 3.43 -11.55
CA TYR A 96 -18.74 4.37 -12.18
C TYR A 96 -19.01 4.01 -13.66
N PRO A 97 -19.51 2.80 -13.96
CA PRO A 97 -19.62 2.29 -15.34
C PRO A 97 -20.41 3.20 -16.29
N ASN A 98 -21.42 3.92 -15.80
CA ASN A 98 -22.22 4.82 -16.65
C ASN A 98 -21.68 6.26 -16.71
N LEU A 99 -20.59 6.58 -16.01
CA LEU A 99 -19.94 7.90 -16.08
C LEU A 99 -18.69 7.89 -16.96
N TYR A 100 -18.07 6.73 -17.15
CA TYR A 100 -16.87 6.59 -17.97
C TYR A 100 -17.22 5.96 -19.31
N PRO A 101 -16.45 6.26 -20.37
CA PRO A 101 -16.63 5.58 -21.65
C PRO A 101 -16.38 4.06 -21.48
N PRO A 102 -17.06 3.23 -22.28
CA PRO A 102 -16.77 1.80 -22.35
C PRO A 102 -15.39 1.58 -23.00
N GLY A 103 -14.78 0.43 -22.70
CA GLY A 103 -13.46 0.04 -23.21
C GLY A 103 -12.29 0.59 -22.38
N PRO A 104 -11.06 0.08 -22.58
CA PRO A 104 -9.89 0.49 -21.80
C PRO A 104 -9.55 1.97 -22.04
N ILE A 105 -9.13 2.67 -20.99
CA ILE A 105 -8.61 4.05 -21.07
C ILE A 105 -7.08 3.99 -21.06
N ASN A 106 -6.46 4.56 -22.09
CA ASN A 106 -5.00 4.66 -22.17
C ASN A 106 -4.47 5.71 -21.19
N CYS A 107 -3.21 5.53 -20.80
CA CYS A 107 -2.49 6.44 -19.95
C CYS A 107 -2.40 7.82 -20.59
N THR A 108 -2.84 8.82 -19.85
CA THR A 108 -2.88 10.22 -20.29
C THR A 108 -1.48 10.85 -20.44
N ALA A 109 -0.42 10.14 -20.01
CA ALA A 109 0.96 10.56 -20.19
C ALA A 109 1.59 9.94 -21.45
N CYS A 110 1.57 8.61 -21.60
CA CYS A 110 2.22 7.94 -22.74
C CYS A 110 1.28 7.64 -23.92
N ASN A 111 -0.04 7.70 -23.70
CA ASN A 111 -1.11 7.32 -24.64
C ASN A 111 -1.02 5.90 -25.23
N ASN A 112 -0.10 5.06 -24.74
CA ASN A 112 0.22 3.75 -25.31
C ASN A 112 -0.37 2.58 -24.51
N LEU A 113 -0.22 2.60 -23.18
CA LEU A 113 -0.64 1.51 -22.29
C LEU A 113 -1.91 1.88 -21.53
N VAL A 114 -2.69 0.86 -21.13
CA VAL A 114 -3.87 1.05 -20.27
C VAL A 114 -3.46 1.58 -18.91
N ILE A 115 -4.19 2.57 -18.38
CA ILE A 115 -3.85 3.17 -17.08
C ILE A 115 -4.53 2.41 -15.94
N ASN A 116 -3.77 1.45 -15.40
CA ASN A 116 -4.08 0.64 -14.23
C ASN A 116 -2.98 0.82 -13.15
N ASN A 117 -3.13 0.15 -12.00
CA ASN A 117 -2.13 0.25 -10.92
C ASN A 117 -0.79 -0.39 -11.30
N GLU A 118 -0.76 -1.35 -12.22
CA GLU A 118 0.48 -2.00 -12.70
C GLU A 118 1.34 -1.02 -13.52
N HIS A 119 0.70 -0.15 -14.29
CA HIS A 119 1.34 0.88 -15.10
C HIS A 119 1.88 2.06 -14.29
N ILE A 120 1.29 2.36 -13.12
CA ILE A 120 1.73 3.47 -12.27
C ILE A 120 3.18 3.24 -11.85
N GLY A 121 4.04 4.23 -12.10
CA GLY A 121 5.45 4.15 -11.75
C GLY A 121 6.37 3.68 -12.87
N PHE A 122 5.83 2.94 -13.86
CA PHE A 122 6.59 2.39 -15.00
C PHE A 122 6.13 2.87 -16.37
N CYS A 123 5.36 3.96 -16.40
CA CYS A 123 5.05 4.65 -17.65
C CYS A 123 6.33 4.97 -18.43
N PRO A 124 6.45 4.54 -19.71
CA PRO A 124 7.66 4.73 -20.52
C PRO A 124 8.10 6.20 -20.62
N THR A 125 7.14 7.13 -20.67
CA THR A 125 7.38 8.59 -20.68
C THR A 125 8.13 9.08 -19.44
N HIS A 126 8.17 8.31 -18.36
CA HIS A 126 8.79 8.69 -17.10
C HIS A 126 10.07 7.90 -16.79
N HIS A 127 10.48 6.95 -17.65
CA HIS A 127 11.65 6.11 -17.40
C HIS A 127 12.95 6.90 -17.25
N THR A 128 13.19 7.89 -18.10
CA THR A 128 14.38 8.76 -17.98
C THR A 128 14.39 9.50 -16.65
N THR A 129 13.26 10.09 -16.25
CA THR A 129 13.12 10.79 -14.97
C THR A 129 13.28 9.83 -13.78
N LEU A 130 12.73 8.61 -13.88
CA LEU A 130 12.86 7.58 -12.87
C LEU A 130 14.34 7.24 -12.62
N ASN A 131 15.07 6.93 -13.70
CA ASN A 131 16.49 6.56 -13.62
C ASN A 131 17.35 7.73 -13.11
N ASN A 132 17.08 8.96 -13.54
CA ASN A 132 17.79 10.14 -13.04
C ASN A 132 17.55 10.38 -11.54
N SER A 133 16.30 10.23 -11.07
CA SER A 133 15.99 10.34 -9.64
C SER A 133 16.60 9.19 -8.84
N LEU A 134 16.57 7.96 -9.36
CA LEU A 134 17.17 6.79 -8.71
C LEU A 134 18.68 6.96 -8.54
N GLN A 135 19.36 7.54 -9.55
CA GLN A 135 20.79 7.86 -9.45
C GLN A 135 21.09 8.87 -8.34
N LYS A 136 20.27 9.93 -8.19
CA LYS A 136 20.43 10.90 -7.09
C LYS A 136 20.19 10.28 -5.72
N ILE A 137 19.17 9.40 -5.62
CA ILE A 137 18.90 8.65 -4.40
C ILE A 137 20.08 7.73 -4.08
N LYS A 138 20.67 7.07 -5.09
CA LYS A 138 21.85 6.22 -4.93
C LYS A 138 23.01 6.97 -4.31
N GLU A 139 23.34 8.14 -4.85
CA GLU A 139 24.43 9.00 -4.35
C GLU A 139 24.18 9.41 -2.89
N THR A 140 22.95 9.88 -2.60
CA THR A 140 22.55 10.27 -1.24
C THR A 140 22.58 9.08 -0.27
N PHE A 141 22.15 7.91 -0.72
CA PHE A 141 22.16 6.67 0.05
C PHE A 141 23.59 6.22 0.37
N ILE A 142 24.51 6.27 -0.61
CA ILE A 142 25.92 5.92 -0.41
C ILE A 142 26.57 6.83 0.64
N LEU A 143 26.35 8.16 0.52
CA LEU A 143 26.88 9.12 1.49
C LEU A 143 26.39 8.80 2.90
N LYS A 144 25.07 8.59 3.07
CA LYS A 144 24.51 8.32 4.40
C LYS A 144 24.93 6.96 4.95
N LEU A 145 24.98 5.93 4.10
CA LEU A 145 25.42 4.59 4.50
C LEU A 145 26.89 4.60 4.94
N THR A 146 27.74 5.37 4.26
CA THR A 146 29.16 5.51 4.61
C THR A 146 29.35 6.18 5.96
N GLU A 147 28.54 7.20 6.27
CA GLU A 147 28.59 7.92 7.56
C GLU A 147 28.28 7.03 8.77
N ILE A 148 27.36 6.07 8.62
CA ILE A 148 26.84 5.24 9.73
C ILE A 148 27.34 3.79 9.70
N SER A 149 28.23 3.46 8.76
CA SER A 149 28.65 2.08 8.53
C SER A 149 29.64 1.59 9.58
N ASP A 150 29.43 0.37 10.07
CA ASP A 150 30.34 -0.40 10.94
C ASP A 150 31.38 -1.20 10.14
N ALA A 151 31.43 -1.02 8.82
CA ALA A 151 32.25 -1.82 7.92
C ALA A 151 33.75 -1.62 8.17
N PRO A 152 34.55 -2.70 8.03
CA PRO A 152 36.01 -2.59 8.03
C PRO A 152 36.48 -1.66 6.89
N GLY A 153 37.57 -0.92 7.10
CA GLY A 153 38.10 0.05 6.13
C GLY A 153 38.45 -0.52 4.74
N ALA A 154 38.53 -1.84 4.59
CA ALA A 154 38.74 -2.52 3.31
C ALA A 154 37.45 -2.76 2.49
N MET A 155 36.26 -2.58 3.08
CA MET A 155 35.00 -2.76 2.35
C MET A 155 34.62 -1.51 1.57
N ASP A 156 34.64 -1.62 0.25
CA ASP A 156 34.17 -0.56 -0.65
C ASP A 156 32.63 -0.55 -0.73
N ILE A 157 32.00 0.24 0.15
CA ILE A 157 30.54 0.44 0.21
C ILE A 157 30.00 0.87 -1.16
N LYS A 158 30.70 1.78 -1.84
CA LYS A 158 30.26 2.32 -3.13
C LYS A 158 30.17 1.21 -4.17
N ALA A 159 31.21 0.38 -4.28
CA ALA A 159 31.22 -0.73 -5.23
C ALA A 159 30.09 -1.75 -4.98
N TRP A 160 29.76 -2.05 -3.73
CA TRP A 160 28.64 -2.94 -3.41
C TRP A 160 27.28 -2.34 -3.73
N VAL A 161 27.08 -1.05 -3.46
CA VAL A 161 25.84 -0.35 -3.81
C VAL A 161 25.67 -0.29 -5.33
N GLU A 162 26.74 -0.02 -6.08
CA GLU A 162 26.72 0.03 -7.55
C GLU A 162 26.40 -1.33 -8.20
N ARG A 163 26.82 -2.43 -7.57
CA ARG A 163 26.48 -3.80 -8.03
C ARG A 163 25.08 -4.26 -7.63
N SER A 164 24.38 -3.53 -6.76
CA SER A 164 23.05 -3.91 -6.31
C SER A 164 22.00 -3.66 -7.39
N HIS A 165 21.19 -4.68 -7.67
CA HIS A 165 20.05 -4.61 -8.60
C HIS A 165 18.97 -3.58 -8.23
N ILE A 166 18.97 -3.03 -7.02
CA ILE A 166 18.05 -1.94 -6.66
C ILE A 166 18.41 -0.65 -7.39
N PHE A 167 19.70 -0.45 -7.66
CA PHE A 167 20.27 0.77 -8.22
C PHE A 167 20.69 0.62 -9.68
N SER A 168 20.42 -0.53 -10.30
CA SER A 168 20.61 -0.73 -11.73
C SER A 168 19.63 0.10 -12.55
N LEU A 169 19.96 0.27 -13.84
CA LEU A 169 19.10 0.96 -14.79
C LEU A 169 17.75 0.24 -14.90
N VAL A 170 16.67 0.98 -14.71
CA VAL A 170 15.30 0.50 -14.84
C VAL A 170 14.88 0.58 -16.31
N THR A 171 14.63 -0.58 -16.93
CA THR A 171 14.21 -0.68 -18.34
C THR A 171 12.79 -1.22 -18.50
N ASN A 172 12.33 -2.04 -17.55
CA ASN A 172 11.00 -2.64 -17.53
C ASN A 172 10.51 -2.83 -16.09
N ASP A 173 9.30 -3.37 -15.94
CA ASP A 173 8.64 -3.61 -14.66
C ASP A 173 9.16 -4.85 -13.91
N ASP A 174 10.08 -5.65 -14.47
CA ASP A 174 10.80 -6.73 -13.80
C ASP A 174 12.07 -6.21 -13.13
N HIS A 175 11.88 -5.25 -12.23
CA HIS A 175 12.96 -4.61 -11.49
C HIS A 175 12.57 -4.49 -10.01
N PRO A 176 13.48 -4.64 -9.03
CA PRO A 176 13.17 -4.50 -7.60
C PRO A 176 12.52 -3.16 -7.22
N VAL A 177 12.77 -2.12 -8.03
CA VAL A 177 12.16 -0.79 -7.89
C VAL A 177 10.64 -0.82 -8.04
N TYR A 178 10.08 -1.83 -8.73
CA TYR A 178 8.64 -2.04 -8.78
C TYR A 178 8.04 -2.21 -7.39
N LEU A 179 8.66 -3.05 -6.56
CA LEU A 179 8.24 -3.24 -5.18
C LEU A 179 8.27 -1.93 -4.39
N ILE A 180 9.33 -1.13 -4.56
CA ILE A 180 9.51 0.14 -3.83
C ILE A 180 8.44 1.16 -4.23
N LEU A 181 8.12 1.27 -5.53
CA LEU A 181 7.04 2.11 -6.03
C LEU A 181 5.69 1.76 -5.39
N HIS A 182 5.46 0.46 -5.15
CA HIS A 182 4.30 -0.10 -4.47
C HIS A 182 4.47 -0.28 -2.96
N GLN A 183 5.39 0.49 -2.35
CA GLN A 183 5.55 0.60 -0.89
C GLN A 183 6.00 -0.70 -0.21
N CYS A 184 6.53 -1.64 -0.97
CA CYS A 184 7.17 -2.84 -0.47
C CYS A 184 8.67 -2.59 -0.31
N VAL A 185 9.25 -3.09 0.77
CA VAL A 185 10.70 -3.07 1.00
C VAL A 185 11.30 -4.34 0.38
N PRO A 186 12.17 -4.23 -0.65
CA PRO A 186 12.83 -5.41 -1.22
C PRO A 186 13.82 -6.01 -0.23
N SER A 187 13.87 -7.34 -0.15
CA SER A 187 14.88 -8.06 0.66
C SER A 187 16.30 -7.74 0.21
N ALA A 188 16.53 -7.44 -1.06
CA ALA A 188 17.83 -6.98 -1.56
C ALA A 188 18.32 -5.70 -0.85
N LEU A 189 17.40 -4.80 -0.46
CA LEU A 189 17.75 -3.55 0.25
C LEU A 189 18.15 -3.89 1.68
N THR A 190 17.36 -4.73 2.33
CA THR A 190 17.59 -5.06 3.73
C THR A 190 18.85 -5.90 3.90
N SER A 191 19.14 -6.79 2.95
CA SER A 191 20.42 -7.52 2.88
C SER A 191 21.60 -6.57 2.66
N LEU A 192 21.50 -5.63 1.70
CA LEU A 192 22.57 -4.66 1.44
C LEU A 192 22.88 -3.83 2.70
N VAL A 193 21.86 -3.31 3.38
CA VAL A 193 22.05 -2.52 4.62
C VAL A 193 22.64 -3.39 5.75
N LYS A 194 22.21 -4.64 5.88
CA LYS A 194 22.73 -5.59 6.90
C LYS A 194 24.22 -5.89 6.74
N MET A 195 24.77 -5.77 5.53
CA MET A 195 26.20 -5.99 5.28
C MET A 195 27.08 -4.94 5.93
N PHE A 196 26.60 -3.70 6.07
CA PHE A 196 27.41 -2.56 6.52
C PHE A 196 27.06 -2.08 7.92
N ILE A 197 25.86 -2.35 8.41
CA ILE A 197 25.40 -1.90 9.73
C ILE A 197 25.12 -3.12 10.59
N LYS A 198 25.67 -3.19 11.81
CA LYS A 198 25.41 -4.29 12.76
C LYS A 198 24.17 -4.01 13.60
N ASN A 199 23.96 -2.77 14.00
CA ASN A 199 22.87 -2.36 14.87
C ASN A 199 21.50 -2.45 14.17
N THR A 200 20.57 -3.22 14.75
CA THR A 200 19.22 -3.42 14.18
C THR A 200 18.39 -2.15 14.08
N LYS A 201 18.51 -1.22 15.04
CA LYS A 201 17.78 0.05 15.03
C LYS A 201 18.30 0.98 13.93
N GLU A 202 19.61 1.03 13.72
CA GLU A 202 20.22 1.82 12.66
C GLU A 202 19.93 1.24 11.27
N ARG A 203 19.91 -0.10 11.13
CA ARG A 203 19.44 -0.77 9.90
C ARG A 203 18.03 -0.32 9.54
N LEU A 204 17.10 -0.36 10.49
CA LEU A 204 15.73 0.08 10.28
C LEU A 204 15.67 1.57 9.91
N SER A 205 16.42 2.41 10.61
CA SER A 205 16.52 3.84 10.31
C SER A 205 17.00 4.07 8.87
N MET A 206 18.02 3.34 8.42
CA MET A 206 18.58 3.45 7.07
C MET A 206 17.60 2.95 5.99
N ILE A 207 16.86 1.88 6.27
CA ILE A 207 15.80 1.38 5.37
C ILE A 207 14.69 2.42 5.26
N ILE A 208 14.21 2.97 6.38
CA ILE A 208 13.17 4.01 6.40
C ILE A 208 13.65 5.23 5.63
N PHE A 209 14.87 5.71 5.89
CA PHE A 209 15.47 6.84 5.19
C PHE A 209 15.47 6.63 3.67
N PHE A 210 15.89 5.47 3.19
CA PHE A 210 15.85 5.15 1.76
C PHE A 210 14.41 5.18 1.21
N MET A 211 13.47 4.54 1.91
CA MET A 211 12.07 4.51 1.48
C MET A 211 11.43 5.91 1.48
N GLU A 212 11.80 6.78 2.43
CA GLU A 212 11.36 8.18 2.48
C GLU A 212 11.91 9.01 1.33
N LEU A 213 13.20 8.88 1.03
CA LEU A 213 13.83 9.52 -0.13
C LEU A 213 13.11 9.10 -1.41
N PHE A 214 12.94 7.78 -1.61
CA PHE A 214 12.27 7.25 -2.78
C PHE A 214 10.82 7.75 -2.89
N PHE A 215 10.08 7.72 -1.79
CA PHE A 215 8.70 8.19 -1.75
C PHE A 215 8.60 9.67 -2.11
N LYS A 216 9.48 10.50 -1.55
CA LYS A 216 9.49 11.96 -1.74
C LYS A 216 9.89 12.34 -3.16
N ASP A 217 10.92 11.71 -3.71
CA ASP A 217 11.58 12.17 -4.93
C ASP A 217 11.07 11.44 -6.20
N ILE A 218 10.42 10.28 -6.04
CA ILE A 218 9.89 9.49 -7.15
C ILE A 218 8.38 9.27 -7.00
N THR A 219 7.96 8.50 -5.99
CA THR A 219 6.56 8.00 -5.92
C THR A 219 5.55 9.13 -5.88
N ARG A 220 5.75 10.12 -4.99
CA ARG A 220 4.81 11.22 -4.80
C ARG A 220 4.75 12.16 -6.01
N PRO A 221 5.87 12.61 -6.62
CA PRO A 221 5.84 13.35 -7.87
C PRO A 221 5.12 12.61 -9.00
N PHE A 222 5.40 11.32 -9.17
CA PHE A 222 4.81 10.51 -10.24
C PHE A 222 3.30 10.38 -10.05
N TRP A 223 2.86 10.08 -8.82
CA TRP A 223 1.43 10.05 -8.50
C TRP A 223 0.75 11.40 -8.71
N LYS A 224 1.38 12.51 -8.30
CA LYS A 224 0.83 13.85 -8.48
C LYS A 224 0.63 14.17 -9.96
N LEU A 225 1.63 13.87 -10.79
CA LEU A 225 1.56 14.05 -12.23
C LEU A 225 0.43 13.22 -12.83
N HIS A 226 0.41 11.91 -12.58
CA HIS A 226 -0.65 11.03 -13.05
C HIS A 226 -2.03 11.52 -12.62
N SER A 227 -2.21 11.83 -11.33
CA SER A 227 -3.51 12.28 -10.80
C SER A 227 -3.95 13.57 -11.49
N SER A 228 -3.03 14.51 -11.73
CA SER A 228 -3.36 15.75 -12.45
C SER A 228 -3.78 15.52 -13.91
N LEU A 229 -3.07 14.66 -14.64
CA LEU A 229 -3.38 14.35 -16.04
C LEU A 229 -4.72 13.62 -16.15
N MET A 230 -4.98 12.66 -15.26
CA MET A 230 -6.26 11.96 -15.20
C MET A 230 -7.41 12.92 -14.85
N HIS A 231 -7.20 13.85 -13.91
CA HIS A 231 -8.20 14.87 -13.60
C HIS A 231 -8.47 15.82 -14.77
N ALA A 232 -7.45 16.21 -15.53
CA ALA A 232 -7.62 17.02 -16.74
C ALA A 232 -8.44 16.25 -17.80
N TRP A 233 -8.12 14.97 -18.01
CA TRP A 233 -8.83 14.08 -18.92
C TRP A 233 -10.31 13.90 -18.53
N GLU A 234 -10.59 13.72 -17.22
CA GLU A 234 -11.95 13.66 -16.68
C GLU A 234 -12.71 14.96 -16.90
N LYS A 235 -12.06 16.11 -16.64
CA LYS A 235 -12.66 17.44 -16.81
C LYS A 235 -13.03 17.69 -18.27
N ALA A 236 -12.17 17.31 -19.22
CA ALA A 236 -12.43 17.43 -20.66
C ALA A 236 -13.65 16.62 -21.12
N ARG A 237 -14.02 15.56 -20.38
CA ARG A 237 -15.20 14.71 -20.65
C ARG A 237 -16.39 15.02 -19.73
N ASN A 238 -16.34 16.13 -19.01
CA ASN A 238 -17.37 16.54 -18.07
C ASN A 238 -17.64 15.46 -16.98
N ILE A 239 -16.63 14.69 -16.59
CA ILE A 239 -16.70 13.71 -15.48
C ILE A 239 -16.27 14.43 -14.20
N MET A 240 -17.22 15.12 -13.56
CA MET A 240 -16.93 15.92 -12.36
C MET A 240 -17.16 15.15 -11.06
N LYS A 241 -16.48 15.56 -9.97
CA LYS A 241 -16.70 15.05 -8.61
C LYS A 241 -18.18 15.04 -8.21
N LYS A 242 -18.93 16.10 -8.57
CA LYS A 242 -20.38 16.20 -8.32
C LYS A 242 -21.16 15.06 -9.01
N LYS A 243 -20.82 14.71 -10.26
CA LYS A 243 -21.44 13.58 -10.97
C LYS A 243 -21.14 12.24 -10.30
N LYS A 244 -19.89 12.01 -9.87
CA LYS A 244 -19.50 10.81 -9.08
C LYS A 244 -20.25 10.70 -7.75
N ILE A 245 -20.50 11.82 -7.06
CA ILE A 245 -21.32 11.84 -5.83
C ILE A 245 -22.78 11.51 -6.13
N LYS A 246 -23.38 12.16 -7.15
CA LYS A 246 -24.77 11.91 -7.56
C LYS A 246 -24.98 10.45 -7.97
N TYR A 247 -24.04 9.88 -8.73
CA TYR A 247 -24.03 8.48 -9.14
C TYR A 247 -24.09 7.53 -7.94
N ARG A 248 -23.19 7.72 -6.96
CA ARG A 248 -23.17 6.91 -5.73
C ARG A 248 -24.46 7.03 -4.92
N ARG A 249 -25.07 8.22 -4.86
CA ARG A 249 -26.35 8.41 -4.18
C ARG A 249 -27.46 7.62 -4.88
N LYS A 250 -27.60 7.77 -6.20
CA LYS A 250 -28.62 7.07 -7.00
C LYS A 250 -28.53 5.55 -6.85
N ASN A 251 -27.33 4.99 -6.93
CA ASN A 251 -27.11 3.55 -6.89
C ASN A 251 -27.13 2.96 -5.46
N LYS A 252 -27.00 3.79 -4.42
CA LYS A 252 -27.24 3.35 -3.04
C LYS A 252 -28.74 3.13 -2.81
N THR A 253 -29.59 4.04 -3.27
CA THR A 253 -31.05 3.95 -3.08
C THR A 253 -31.66 2.76 -3.82
N SER A 254 -31.13 2.39 -4.99
CA SER A 254 -31.59 1.21 -5.74
C SER A 254 -31.24 -0.11 -5.04
N ASN A 255 -30.08 -0.21 -4.38
CA ASN A 255 -29.72 -1.42 -3.62
C ASN A 255 -30.53 -1.55 -2.31
N SER A 256 -30.93 -0.44 -1.69
CA SER A 256 -31.82 -0.46 -0.52
C SER A 256 -33.20 -1.02 -0.84
N ALA A 257 -33.74 -0.69 -2.03
CA ALA A 257 -35.04 -1.20 -2.48
C ALA A 257 -34.99 -2.72 -2.72
N ASN A 258 -33.91 -3.24 -3.29
CA ASN A 258 -33.74 -4.67 -3.55
C ASN A 258 -33.47 -5.53 -2.29
N ILE A 259 -33.13 -4.94 -1.15
CA ILE A 259 -32.91 -5.68 0.12
C ILE A 259 -34.23 -5.86 0.90
N ALA A 260 -35.23 -5.01 0.67
CA ALA A 260 -36.52 -5.07 1.36
C ALA A 260 -37.31 -6.37 1.06
N ASP A 261 -37.02 -7.04 -0.05
CA ASP A 261 -37.74 -8.23 -0.50
C ASP A 261 -37.05 -9.57 -0.13
N ASN A 262 -35.97 -9.54 0.65
CA ASN A 262 -35.23 -10.77 1.00
C ASN A 262 -35.55 -11.22 2.45
N PRO A 263 -36.17 -12.39 2.68
CA PRO A 263 -36.59 -12.87 4.01
C PRO A 263 -35.42 -13.08 4.99
N ALA A 264 -34.18 -13.21 4.52
CA ALA A 264 -32.99 -13.25 5.37
C ALA A 264 -32.69 -11.93 6.11
N SER A 265 -33.23 -10.81 5.64
CA SER A 265 -33.05 -9.49 6.27
C SER A 265 -33.89 -9.31 7.54
N GLN A 266 -35.03 -10.00 7.65
CA GLN A 266 -35.90 -9.92 8.84
C GLN A 266 -35.26 -10.57 10.08
N LEU A 267 -34.45 -11.63 9.90
CA LEU A 267 -33.70 -12.25 11.00
C LEU A 267 -32.61 -11.34 11.59
N ARG A 268 -32.03 -10.42 10.79
CA ARG A 268 -31.06 -9.43 11.28
C ARG A 268 -31.73 -8.29 12.06
N THR A 269 -32.96 -7.93 11.69
CA THR A 269 -33.73 -6.90 12.39
C THR A 269 -34.22 -7.40 13.75
N LEU A 270 -34.61 -8.68 13.85
CA LEU A 270 -34.97 -9.31 15.13
C LEU A 270 -33.78 -9.36 16.11
N ARG A 271 -32.57 -9.69 15.65
CA ARG A 271 -31.36 -9.68 16.50
C ARG A 271 -31.01 -8.31 17.06
N ARG A 272 -31.36 -7.21 16.36
CA ARG A 272 -31.12 -5.85 16.85
C ARG A 272 -32.12 -5.40 17.90
N MET A 273 -33.36 -5.90 17.86
CA MET A 273 -34.35 -5.59 18.90
C MET A 273 -34.07 -6.30 20.22
N ILE A 274 -33.57 -7.55 20.17
CA ILE A 274 -33.21 -8.31 21.39
C ILE A 274 -32.04 -7.66 22.14
N GLN A 275 -31.08 -7.04 21.44
CA GLN A 275 -29.96 -6.32 22.06
C GLN A 275 -30.33 -4.96 22.69
N GLN A 276 -31.50 -4.41 22.39
CA GLN A 276 -31.95 -3.14 22.99
C GLN A 276 -32.77 -3.35 24.27
N THR A 277 -33.42 -4.52 24.44
CA THR A 277 -34.18 -4.85 25.65
C THR A 277 -33.30 -5.22 26.85
N ASP A 278 -32.08 -5.71 26.61
CA ASP A 278 -31.16 -6.13 27.69
C ASP A 278 -30.42 -4.95 28.36
N ASN A 279 -30.37 -3.77 27.71
CA ASN A 279 -29.67 -2.59 28.26
C ASN A 279 -30.54 -1.66 29.11
N SER A 280 -31.82 -1.98 29.33
CA SER A 280 -32.75 -1.17 30.14
C SER A 280 -32.92 -1.64 31.59
N SER A 281 -32.30 -2.75 32.00
CA SER A 281 -32.41 -3.30 33.37
C SER A 281 -31.08 -3.23 34.15
N SER A 282 -30.51 -2.03 34.32
CA SER A 282 -29.67 -1.75 35.50
C SER A 282 -29.63 -0.25 35.81
N ARG A 283 -30.58 0.23 36.62
CA ARG A 283 -30.46 1.51 37.32
C ARG A 283 -30.64 1.30 38.82
N HIS A 284 -29.49 1.38 39.49
CA HIS A 284 -29.22 1.87 40.84
C HIS A 284 -30.36 1.96 41.87
N THR A 285 -30.22 1.14 42.91
CA THR A 285 -30.70 1.34 44.29
C THR A 285 -29.92 2.47 45.01
N PRO A 286 -30.56 3.31 45.84
CA PRO A 286 -29.89 4.34 46.64
C PRO A 286 -29.52 3.84 48.06
N GLY A 287 -28.33 4.18 48.54
CA GLY A 287 -27.82 3.81 49.87
C GLY A 287 -27.34 5.00 50.70
N PHE A 288 -28.06 5.24 51.80
CA PHE A 288 -27.68 5.73 53.14
C PHE A 288 -26.71 6.93 53.35
N ASN A 289 -27.27 7.95 54.00
CA ASN A 289 -26.58 9.00 54.77
C ASN A 289 -25.93 8.44 56.06
N ALA A 290 -24.76 8.95 56.41
CA ALA A 290 -24.27 8.97 57.79
C ALA A 290 -23.51 10.26 58.10
N ILE A 291 -23.98 10.92 59.15
CA ILE A 291 -23.46 12.11 59.83
C ILE A 291 -22.11 11.79 60.48
N LYS A 292 -21.20 12.77 60.56
CA LYS A 292 -20.37 12.98 61.75
C LYS A 292 -19.95 14.45 61.87
N THR A 293 -20.10 14.90 63.12
CA THR A 293 -19.64 16.11 63.81
C THR A 293 -18.33 16.71 63.33
#